data_AF-A0A7S2L6M1-F1
#
_entry.id   AF-A0A7S2L6M1-F1
#
_cell.length_a   1.000
_cell.length_b   1.000
_cell.length_c   1.000
_cell.angle_alpha   90.00
_cell.angle_beta   90.00
_cell.angle_gamma   90.00
#
_symmetry.space_group_name_H-M   'P 1'
#
loop_
_entity.id
_entity.type
_entity.pdbx_description
1 polymer ?
#
loop_
_entity_poly.entity_id
_entity_poly.type
_entity_poly.pdbx_seq_one_letter_code
_entity_poly.pdbx_strand_id
1 'polypeptide(L)'
;DRYLVVIAGDDNDANSCTGFFIYDISTDQWTSTPASMDLMKGRYRHSAAVLDGKIVVAGGGDNEGRGTVTSVEFIDVDALLQYAPLHYPLHYDDFKQIIEIGKAAYSKIPLGS
;
A
#
# COMPACT_ATOMS: atom_id res chain seq x y z
N ASP A 1 -8.17 -6.21 10.88
CA ASP A 1 -8.56 -4.84 11.27
C ASP A 1 -7.40 -4.02 11.84
N ARG A 2 -6.24 -4.02 11.18
CA ARG A 2 -5.02 -3.33 11.66
C ARG A 2 -4.67 -2.08 10.85
N TYR A 3 -5.04 -2.06 9.58
CA TYR A 3 -4.67 -1.00 8.66
C TYR A 3 -5.91 -0.25 8.18
N LEU A 4 -5.77 1.07 8.10
CA LEU A 4 -6.67 1.94 7.35
C LEU A 4 -5.95 2.35 6.08
N VAL A 5 -6.60 2.17 4.93
CA VAL A 5 -6.07 2.61 3.64
C VAL A 5 -6.88 3.83 3.19
N VAL A 6 -6.20 4.94 2.97
CA VAL A 6 -6.74 6.13 2.32
C VAL A 6 -6.35 6.06 0.85
N ILE A 7 -7.34 6.23 -0.01
CA ILE A 7 -7.21 6.07 -1.46
C ILE A 7 -7.51 7.43 -2.07
N ALA A 8 -6.60 7.96 -2.89
CA ALA A 8 -6.83 9.16 -3.68
C ALA A 8 -7.38 10.34 -2.86
N GLY A 9 -8.32 11.11 -3.41
CA GLY A 9 -8.91 12.29 -2.77
C GLY A 9 -8.56 13.57 -3.52
N ASP A 10 -8.69 14.70 -2.83
CA ASP A 10 -8.28 16.01 -3.28
C ASP A 10 -7.26 16.63 -2.31
N ASP A 11 -6.28 17.34 -2.87
CA ASP A 11 -5.32 18.12 -2.09
C ASP A 11 -5.87 19.52 -1.73
N ASN A 12 -5.06 20.31 -1.04
CA ASN A 12 -5.44 21.67 -0.63
C ASN A 12 -5.71 22.63 -1.80
N ASP A 13 -5.22 22.30 -2.99
CA ASP A 13 -5.41 23.05 -4.24
C ASP A 13 -6.57 22.47 -5.07
N ALA A 14 -7.32 21.51 -4.50
CA ALA A 14 -8.40 20.77 -5.13
C ALA A 14 -7.96 19.92 -6.33
N ASN A 15 -6.69 19.55 -6.44
CA ASN A 15 -6.23 18.59 -7.46
C ASN A 15 -6.57 17.17 -7.01
N SER A 16 -7.00 16.34 -7.96
CA SER A 16 -7.35 14.95 -7.65
C SER A 16 -6.09 14.10 -7.51
N CYS A 17 -5.95 13.40 -6.39
CA CYS A 17 -4.78 12.57 -6.10
C CYS A 17 -4.92 11.15 -6.68
N THR A 18 -3.78 10.52 -6.97
CA THR A 18 -3.67 9.13 -7.49
C THR A 18 -3.16 8.13 -6.45
N GLY A 19 -2.49 8.61 -5.41
CA GLY A 19 -1.74 7.77 -4.48
C GLY A 19 -2.57 7.15 -3.36
N PHE A 20 -1.88 6.35 -2.56
CA PHE A 20 -2.42 5.68 -1.37
C PHE A 20 -1.62 6.04 -0.13
N PHE A 21 -2.34 6.10 1.00
CA PHE A 21 -1.74 6.16 2.32
C PHE A 21 -2.21 4.98 3.16
N ILE A 22 -1.28 4.37 3.88
CA ILE A 22 -1.52 3.28 4.80
C ILE A 22 -1.28 3.80 6.20
N TYR A 23 -2.29 3.68 7.04
CA TYR A 23 -2.19 3.94 8.47
C TYR A 23 -2.19 2.62 9.23
N ASP A 24 -1.16 2.41 10.05
CA ASP A 24 -1.10 1.28 11.00
C ASP A 24 -1.61 1.74 12.37
N ILE A 25 -2.76 1.21 12.77
CA ILE A 25 -3.42 1.53 14.04
C ILE A 25 -2.55 1.10 15.23
N SER A 26 -1.72 0.06 15.08
CA SER A 26 -0.91 -0.48 16.18
C SER A 26 0.32 0.37 16.50
N THR A 27 0.83 1.11 15.53
CA THR A 27 2.02 1.95 15.68
C THR A 27 1.72 3.44 15.58
N ASP A 28 0.48 3.81 15.23
CA ASP A 28 0.05 5.18 14.98
C ASP A 28 0.92 5.88 13.92
N GLN A 29 1.26 5.15 12.86
CA GLN A 29 2.14 5.63 11.78
C GLN A 29 1.44 5.62 10.43
N TRP A 30 1.74 6.64 9.64
CA TRP A 30 1.34 6.76 8.23
C TRP A 30 2.51 6.40 7.31
N THR A 31 2.21 5.79 6.18
CA THR A 31 3.19 5.55 5.09
C THR A 31 2.52 5.73 3.74
N SER A 32 3.20 6.38 2.80
CA SER A 32 2.74 6.54 1.42
C SER A 32 3.28 5.40 0.54
N THR A 33 2.49 4.96 -0.42
CA THR A 33 2.96 4.02 -1.46
C THR A 33 3.81 4.74 -2.51
N PRO A 34 4.68 4.03 -3.24
CA PRO A 34 5.40 4.61 -4.38
C PRO A 34 4.43 4.90 -5.54
N ALA A 35 4.80 5.86 -6.39
CA ALA A 35 4.02 6.25 -7.57
C ALA A 35 3.78 5.11 -8.58
N SER A 36 4.55 4.02 -8.52
CA SER A 36 4.31 2.82 -9.33
C SER A 36 3.05 2.05 -8.94
N MET A 37 2.49 2.33 -7.76
CA MET A 37 1.25 1.74 -7.26
C MET A 37 0.04 2.65 -7.49
N ASP A 38 0.26 3.89 -7.92
CA ASP A 38 -0.79 4.91 -8.06
C ASP A 38 -1.90 4.47 -9.03
N LEU A 39 -3.09 5.02 -8.78
CA LEU A 39 -4.18 4.95 -9.74
C LEU A 39 -3.78 5.59 -11.07
N MET A 40 -4.29 5.04 -12.17
CA MET A 40 -4.06 5.58 -13.51
C MET A 40 -4.65 6.98 -13.68
N LYS A 41 -5.68 7.32 -12.89
CA LYS A 41 -6.33 8.62 -12.93
C LYS A 41 -6.70 9.09 -11.53
N GLY A 42 -6.32 10.33 -11.22
CA GLY A 42 -6.66 10.98 -9.97
C GLY A 42 -8.17 11.05 -9.80
N ARG A 43 -8.65 10.81 -8.57
CA ARG A 43 -10.09 10.78 -8.31
C ARG A 43 -10.48 11.20 -6.90
N TYR A 44 -11.61 11.88 -6.78
CA TYR A 44 -12.28 12.18 -5.51
C TYR A 44 -13.75 11.73 -5.58
N ARG A 45 -14.40 11.59 -4.41
CA ARG A 45 -15.80 11.10 -4.30
C ARG A 45 -16.04 9.76 -5.05
N HIS A 46 -15.02 8.92 -5.11
CA HIS A 46 -15.12 7.57 -5.66
C HIS A 46 -15.77 6.64 -4.62
N SER A 47 -16.11 5.43 -5.04
CA SER A 47 -16.50 4.33 -4.13
C SER A 47 -15.36 3.32 -4.06
N ALA A 48 -15.10 2.79 -2.86
CA ALA A 48 -14.09 1.75 -2.64
C ALA A 48 -14.64 0.61 -1.80
N ALA A 49 -14.27 -0.62 -2.14
CA ALA A 49 -14.62 -1.83 -1.36
C ALA A 49 -13.53 -2.89 -1.48
N VAL A 50 -13.43 -3.78 -0.49
CA VAL A 50 -12.57 -4.96 -0.56
C VAL A 50 -13.38 -6.13 -1.10
N LEU A 51 -12.87 -6.78 -2.15
CA LEU A 51 -13.45 -7.97 -2.78
C LEU A 51 -12.31 -8.93 -3.15
N ASP A 52 -12.35 -10.15 -2.63
CA ASP A 52 -11.42 -11.25 -2.96
C ASP A 52 -9.93 -10.86 -2.92
N GLY A 53 -9.52 -10.20 -1.82
CA GLY A 53 -8.12 -9.76 -1.64
C GLY A 53 -7.72 -8.56 -2.50
N LYS A 54 -8.69 -7.86 -3.10
CA LYS A 54 -8.46 -6.66 -3.89
C LYS A 54 -9.26 -5.48 -3.37
N ILE A 55 -8.69 -4.29 -3.45
CA ILE A 55 -9.41 -3.04 -3.30
C ILE A 55 -9.95 -2.67 -4.67
N VAL A 56 -11.28 -2.60 -4.78
CA VAL A 56 -11.99 -2.16 -5.98
C VAL A 56 -12.31 -0.69 -5.82
N VAL A 57 -11.83 0.15 -6.73
CA VAL A 57 -12.04 1.59 -6.72
C VAL A 57 -12.84 1.97 -7.97
N ALA A 58 -14.06 2.45 -7.79
CA ALA A 58 -14.98 2.71 -8.88
C ALA A 58 -15.42 4.18 -8.93
N GLY A 59 -15.38 4.74 -10.12
CA GLY A 59 -15.96 6.04 -10.42
C GLY A 59 -15.27 7.23 -9.74
N GLY A 60 -16.02 8.32 -9.60
CA GLY A 60 -15.58 9.55 -8.94
C GLY A 60 -15.51 10.75 -9.89
N GLY A 61 -14.98 11.85 -9.39
CA GLY A 61 -14.66 13.04 -10.17
C GLY A 61 -13.16 13.21 -10.34
N ASP A 62 -12.77 13.94 -11.37
CA ASP A 62 -11.41 14.41 -11.63
C ASP A 62 -11.44 15.94 -11.82
N ASN A 63 -10.71 16.65 -10.96
CA ASN A 63 -10.63 18.10 -10.98
C ASN A 63 -9.60 18.65 -11.97
N GLU A 64 -8.62 17.86 -12.40
CA GLU A 64 -7.66 18.28 -13.45
C GLU A 64 -8.35 18.39 -14.83
N GLY A 65 -9.55 17.82 -15.00
CA GLY A 65 -10.35 17.91 -16.23
C GLY A 65 -11.84 18.22 -16.05
N ARG A 66 -12.32 18.50 -14.83
CA ARG A 66 -13.77 18.61 -14.46
C ARG A 66 -14.64 17.49 -15.05
N GLY A 67 -14.11 16.27 -15.08
CA GLY A 67 -14.73 15.11 -15.71
C GLY A 67 -15.18 14.07 -14.70
N THR A 68 -16.17 13.26 -15.08
CA THR A 68 -16.49 12.03 -14.34
C THR A 68 -15.47 10.95 -14.70
N VAL A 69 -14.92 10.28 -13.70
CA VAL A 69 -14.15 9.07 -13.91
C VAL A 69 -15.14 7.92 -13.99
N THR A 70 -15.15 7.17 -15.10
CA THR A 70 -16.07 6.04 -15.33
C THR A 70 -15.37 4.68 -15.24
N SER A 71 -14.05 4.69 -15.01
CA SER A 71 -13.25 3.47 -14.86
C SER A 71 -13.37 2.88 -13.45
N VAL A 72 -13.11 1.57 -13.40
CA VAL A 72 -12.85 0.82 -12.18
C VAL A 72 -11.39 0.37 -12.18
N GLU A 73 -10.74 0.43 -11.02
CA GLU A 73 -9.37 -0.05 -10.82
C GLU A 73 -9.36 -1.09 -9.70
N PHE A 74 -8.52 -2.11 -9.85
CA PHE A 74 -8.36 -3.20 -8.89
C PHE A 74 -6.93 -3.18 -8.36
N ILE A 75 -6.78 -3.05 -7.05
CA ILE A 75 -5.48 -3.01 -6.38
C ILE A 75 -5.35 -4.26 -5.53
N ASP A 76 -4.26 -5.00 -5.70
CA ASP A 76 -3.99 -6.17 -4.87
C ASP A 76 -3.63 -5.74 -3.44
N VAL A 77 -4.36 -6.25 -2.45
CA VAL A 77 -4.19 -5.85 -1.04
C VAL A 77 -2.82 -6.27 -0.53
N ASP A 78 -2.33 -7.46 -0.90
CA ASP A 78 -1.05 -7.95 -0.42
C ASP A 78 0.10 -7.16 -1.03
N ALA A 79 -0.03 -6.74 -2.29
CA ALA A 79 0.92 -5.82 -2.92
C ALA A 79 0.94 -4.45 -2.22
N LEU A 80 -0.23 -3.92 -1.86
CA LEU A 80 -0.33 -2.63 -1.18
C LEU A 80 0.25 -2.69 0.24
N LEU A 81 -0.03 -3.76 0.99
CA LEU A 81 0.43 -3.91 2.37
C LEU A 81 1.94 -4.24 2.50
N GLN A 82 2.64 -4.55 1.41
CA GLN A 82 4.11 -4.60 1.42
C GLN A 82 4.75 -3.25 1.79
N TYR A 83 4.02 -2.15 1.61
CA TYR A 83 4.44 -0.80 1.98
C TYR A 83 3.90 -0.36 3.34
N ALA A 84 3.21 -1.23 4.08
CA ALA A 84 2.74 -0.90 5.42
C ALA A 84 3.93 -0.65 6.37
N PRO A 85 3.78 0.23 7.38
CA PRO A 85 4.81 0.45 8.38
C PRO A 85 5.31 -0.86 8.99
N LEU A 86 6.63 -1.01 9.10
CA LEU A 86 7.25 -2.19 9.70
C LEU A 86 6.81 -2.29 11.17
N HIS A 87 6.40 -3.49 11.61
CA HIS A 87 6.16 -3.73 13.03
C HIS A 87 7.49 -3.62 13.80
N TYR A 88 7.55 -2.73 14.79
CA TYR A 88 8.68 -2.66 15.72
C TYR A 88 8.21 -2.97 17.15
N PRO A 89 8.89 -3.86 17.89
CA PRO A 89 9.85 -4.88 17.46
C PRO A 89 9.12 -6.15 16.97
N LEU A 90 9.67 -6.81 15.95
CA LEU A 90 9.32 -8.20 15.61
C LEU A 90 9.27 -9.04 16.90
N HIS A 91 8.26 -9.90 17.03
CA HIS A 91 8.25 -10.87 18.11
C HIS A 91 9.60 -11.62 18.06
N TYR A 92 10.22 -11.83 19.21
CA TYR A 92 11.58 -12.36 19.30
C TYR A 92 11.80 -13.65 18.48
N ASP A 93 10.75 -14.46 18.35
CA ASP A 93 10.75 -15.69 17.55
C ASP A 93 10.81 -15.44 16.04
N ASP A 94 10.13 -14.41 15.53
CA ASP A 94 10.19 -14.02 14.11
C ASP A 94 11.56 -13.44 13.76
N PHE A 95 12.09 -12.58 14.64
CA PHE A 95 13.44 -12.07 14.51
C PHE A 95 14.48 -13.21 14.52
N LYS A 96 14.31 -14.20 15.40
CA LYS A 96 15.16 -15.41 15.43
C LYS A 96 15.07 -16.21 14.14
N GLN A 97 13.88 -16.46 13.60
CA GLN A 97 13.73 -17.19 12.34
C GLN A 97 14.45 -16.48 11.19
N ILE A 98 14.33 -15.14 11.11
CA ILE A 98 15.03 -14.34 10.10
C ILE A 98 16.55 -14.50 10.24
N ILE A 99 17.08 -14.43 11.47
CA ILE A 99 18.51 -14.64 11.74
C ILE A 99 18.97 -16.04 11.35
N GLU A 100 18.19 -17.09 11.66
CA GLU A 100 18.52 -18.47 11.30
C GLU A 100 18.48 -18.71 9.78
N ILE A 101 17.52 -18.12 9.06
CA ILE A 101 17.49 -18.14 7.59
C ILE A 101 18.74 -17.48 7.02
N GLY A 102 19.14 -16.31 7.55
CA GLY A 102 20.35 -15.62 7.14
C GLY A 102 21.62 -16.45 7.34
N LYS A 103 21.76 -17.11 8.50
CA LYS A 103 22.89 -18.03 8.79
C LYS A 103 22.90 -19.23 7.83
N ALA A 104 21.74 -19.83 7.57
CA ALA A 104 21.62 -20.98 6.67
C ALA A 104 21.88 -20.62 5.20
N ALA A 105 21.59 -19.39 4.79
CA ALA A 105 21.94 -18.88 3.47
C ALA A 105 23.44 -18.62 3.35
N TYR A 106 24.06 -18.02 4.38
CA TYR A 106 25.49 -17.70 4.39
C TYR A 106 26.38 -18.95 4.40
N SER A 107 25.99 -20.00 5.14
CA SER A 107 26.74 -21.27 5.20
C SER A 107 26.73 -22.07 3.89
N LYS A 108 25.87 -21.72 2.94
CA LYS A 108 25.75 -22.37 1.63
C LYS A 108 26.52 -21.65 0.52
N ILE A 109 27.14 -20.50 0.80
CA ILE A 109 28.00 -19.81 -0.17
C ILE A 109 29.37 -20.51 -0.17
N PRO A 110 29.77 -21.20 -1.24
CA PRO A 110 31.12 -21.75 -1.33
C PRO A 110 32.09 -20.57 -1.38
N LEU A 111 32.95 -20.43 -0.38
CA LEU A 111 34.09 -19.52 -0.48
C LEU A 111 34.99 -20.09 -1.59
N GLY A 112 34.93 -19.48 -2.78
CA GLY A 112 35.76 -19.85 -3.91
C GLY A 112 37.24 -19.78 -3.52
N SER A 113 37.97 -20.86 -3.80
CA SER A 113 39.43 -20.97 -3.68
C SER A 113 40.15 -20.19 -4.77
#